data_AF-A0A2E1VMJ6-F1
#
_entry.id   AF-A0A2E1VMJ6-F1
#
_cell.length_a   1.000
_cell.length_b   1.000
_cell.length_c   1.000
_cell.angle_alpha   90.00
_cell.angle_beta   90.00
_cell.angle_gamma   90.00
#
_symmetry.space_group_name_H-M   'P 1'
#
loop_
_entity.id
_entity.type
_entity.pdbx_description
1 polymer ?
#
loop_
_entity_poly.entity_id
_entity_poly.type
_entity_poly.pdbx_seq_one_letter_code
_entity_poly.pdbx_strand_id
1 'polypeptide(L)' 'MIKYYVILILLFSSVLTAGPLDIEKIKKECLQEYKNESSEKYTKCLKFKINNILYKENKES' A
#
# COMPACT_ATOMS: atom_id res chain seq x y z
N MET A 1 -23.91 -32.67 6.65
CA MET A 1 -22.84 -32.34 5.67
C MET A 1 -22.76 -30.85 5.32
N ILE A 2 -23.86 -30.09 5.37
CA ILE A 2 -23.89 -28.64 5.07
C ILE A 2 -23.06 -27.77 6.04
N LYS A 3 -22.95 -28.15 7.32
CA LYS A 3 -22.21 -27.36 8.32
C LYS A 3 -20.73 -27.12 7.98
N TYR A 4 -20.07 -28.06 7.31
CA TYR A 4 -18.65 -27.94 6.95
C TYR A 4 -18.40 -26.96 5.78
N TYR A 5 -19.36 -26.83 4.86
CA TYR A 5 -19.23 -25.90 3.73
C TYR A 5 -19.24 -24.44 4.16
N VAL A 6 -20.00 -24.11 5.21
CA VAL A 6 -20.08 -22.74 5.75
C VAL A 6 -18.76 -22.32 6.40
N ILE A 7 -18.08 -23.26 7.07
CA ILE A 7 -16.77 -23.04 7.71
C ILE A 7 -15.67 -22.83 6.65
N LEU A 8 -15.75 -23.56 5.53
CA LEU A 8 -14.78 -23.44 4.44
C LEU A 8 -14.87 -22.07 3.73
N ILE A 9 -16.08 -21.54 3.54
CA ILE A 9 -16.30 -20.23 2.88
C ILE A 9 -15.76 -19.06 3.71
N LEU A 10 -15.83 -19.14 5.04
CA LEU A 10 -15.29 -18.10 5.93
C LEU A 10 -13.75 -18.00 5.89
N LEU A 11 -13.05 -19.07 5.50
CA LEU A 11 -11.58 -19.11 5.44
C LEU A 11 -10.99 -18.50 4.17
N PHE A 12 -11.78 -18.35 3.09
CA PHE A 12 -11.30 -17.78 1.82
C PHE A 12 -11.49 -16.27 1.72
N SER A 13 -12.23 -15.65 2.63
CA SER A 13 -12.52 -14.20 2.59
C SER A 13 -11.37 -13.33 3.08
N SER A 14 -10.31 -13.91 3.64
CA SER A 14 -9.16 -13.20 4.23
C SER A 14 -7.98 -13.05 3.26
N VAL A 15 -8.22 -13.12 1.95
CA VAL A 15 -7.19 -12.75 0.95
C VAL A 15 -6.94 -11.25 1.05
N LEU A 16 -5.88 -10.95 1.79
CA LEU A 16 -5.22 -9.67 2.02
C LEU A 16 -5.39 -8.67 0.86
N THR A 17 -5.89 -7.48 1.19
CA THR A 17 -6.03 -6.31 0.32
C THR A 17 -4.69 -5.65 -0.05
N ALA A 18 -3.56 -6.29 0.25
CA ALA A 18 -2.24 -5.75 -0.09
C ALA A 18 -1.88 -6.09 -1.54
N GLY A 19 -2.47 -5.35 -2.48
CA GLY A 19 -1.99 -5.31 -3.85
C GLY A 19 -0.55 -4.78 -3.92
N PRO A 20 0.18 -5.03 -5.02
CA PRO A 20 1.53 -4.50 -5.18
C PRO A 20 1.54 -2.97 -5.04
N LEU A 21 2.47 -2.45 -4.23
CA LEU A 21 2.64 -1.02 -4.04
C LEU A 21 2.99 -0.35 -5.37
N ASP A 22 2.14 0.55 -5.84
CA ASP A 22 2.35 1.28 -7.09
C ASP A 22 3.38 2.41 -6.90
N ILE A 23 4.66 2.02 -6.87
CA ILE A 23 5.80 2.94 -6.70
C ILE A 23 5.87 3.94 -7.85
N GLU A 24 5.45 3.56 -9.05
CA GLU A 24 5.55 4.43 -10.23
C GLU A 24 4.63 5.64 -10.12
N LYS A 25 3.41 5.42 -9.61
CA LYS A 25 2.50 6.52 -9.28
C LYS A 25 3.10 7.47 -8.24
N ILE A 26 3.68 6.94 -7.16
CA ILE A 26 4.30 7.74 -6.09
C ILE A 26 5.48 8.56 -6.63
N LYS A 27 6.31 7.97 -7.49
CA LYS A 27 7.42 8.67 -8.17
C LYS A 27 6.92 9.83 -9.02
N LYS A 28 5.88 9.61 -9.85
CA LYS A 28 5.30 10.67 -10.69
C LYS A 28 4.76 11.82 -9.84
N GLU A 29 4.07 11.53 -8.75
CA GLU A 29 3.55 12.56 -7.84
C GLU A 29 4.67 13.38 -7.18
N CYS A 30 5.70 12.73 -6.63
CA CYS A 30 6.82 13.45 -6.02
C CYS A 30 7.67 14.19 -7.07
N LEU A 31 7.78 13.66 -8.29
CA LEU A 31 8.52 14.31 -9.38
C LEU A 31 7.76 15.55 -9.90
N GLN A 32 6.43 15.51 -9.95
CA GLN A 32 5.62 16.66 -10.33
C GLN A 32 5.80 17.83 -9.35
N GLU A 33 5.93 17.54 -8.05
CA GLU A 33 6.10 18.55 -7.00
C GLU A 33 7.51 19.11 -6.93
N TYR A 34 8.54 18.25 -6.99
CA TYR A 34 9.93 18.67 -6.77
C TYR A 34 10.76 18.84 -8.05
N LYS A 35 10.26 18.39 -9.20
CA LYS A 35 10.87 18.49 -10.55
C LYS A 35 12.32 18.00 -10.68
N ASN A 36 12.86 17.37 -9.64
CA ASN A 36 14.25 16.96 -9.55
C ASN A 36 14.37 15.68 -8.70
N GLU A 37 14.70 14.58 -9.36
CA GLU A 37 14.87 13.25 -8.73
C GLU A 37 16.08 13.18 -7.80
N SER A 38 17.08 14.03 -7.98
CA SER A 38 18.26 14.07 -7.13
C SER A 38 18.10 14.99 -5.91
N SER A 39 16.93 15.63 -5.75
CA SER A 39 16.68 16.50 -4.61
C SER A 39 16.49 15.70 -3.33
N GLU A 40 17.06 16.19 -2.22
CA GLU A 40 16.77 15.66 -0.88
C GLU A 40 15.26 15.70 -0.57
N LYS A 41 14.56 16.72 -1.08
CA LYS A 41 13.12 16.90 -0.89
C LYS A 41 12.31 15.81 -1.62
N TYR A 42 12.73 15.42 -2.83
CA TYR A 42 12.12 14.31 -3.57
C TYR A 42 12.27 12.99 -2.82
N THR A 43 13.48 12.70 -2.32
CA THR A 43 13.75 11.50 -1.52
C THR A 43 12.92 11.48 -0.23
N LYS A 44 12.76 12.63 0.44
CA LYS A 44 11.88 12.77 1.61
C LYS A 44 10.41 12.52 1.26
N CYS A 45 9.92 13.06 0.14
CA CYS A 45 8.55 12.83 -0.35
C CYS A 45 8.28 11.35 -0.60
N LEU A 46 9.18 10.65 -1.31
CA LEU A 46 9.06 9.22 -1.57
C LEU A 46 8.98 8.42 -0.28
N LYS A 47 9.93 8.66 0.65
CA LYS A 47 9.95 7.98 1.95
C LYS A 47 8.65 8.23 2.71
N PHE A 48 8.20 9.48 2.80
CA PHE A 48 6.98 9.82 3.51
C PHE A 48 5.76 9.12 2.92
N LYS A 49 5.56 9.16 1.60
CA LYS A 49 4.40 8.53 0.95
C LYS A 49 4.41 7.01 1.05
N ILE A 50 5.56 6.37 0.82
CA ILE A 50 5.71 4.91 0.94
C ILE A 50 5.45 4.48 2.38
N ASN A 51 6.05 5.18 3.36
CA ASN A 51 5.88 4.85 4.77
C ASN A 51 4.43 5.09 5.21
N ASN A 52 3.78 6.14 4.70
CA ASN A 52 2.37 6.38 4.97
C ASN A 52 1.50 5.24 4.42
N ILE A 53 1.76 4.71 3.22
CA ILE A 53 0.96 3.59 2.69
C ILE A 53 1.19 2.31 3.53
N LEU A 54 2.45 1.93 3.76
CA LEU A 54 2.80 0.70 4.46
C LEU A 54 2.37 0.67 5.94
N TYR A 55 2.40 1.83 6.62
CA TYR A 55 2.16 1.91 8.06
C TYR A 55 0.82 2.55 8.44
N LYS A 56 0.10 3.20 7.52
CA LYS A 56 -1.26 3.67 7.78
C LYS A 56 -2.28 2.54 7.67
N GLU A 57 -2.07 1.58 6.75
CA GLU A 57 -2.86 0.33 6.73
C GLU A 57 -2.68 -0.51 8.01
N ASN A 58 -1.57 -0.34 8.74
CA ASN A 58 -1.32 -1.03 10.01
C ASN A 58 -2.00 -0.41 11.25
N LYS A 59 -2.61 0.78 11.15
CA LYS A 59 -3.24 1.46 12.30
C LYS A 59 -4.76 1.35 12.36
N GLU A 60 -5.40 0.80 11.33
CA GLU A 60 -6.85 0.54 11.29
C GLU A 60 -7.20 -0.95 11.46
N SER A 61 -6.26 -1.79 11.91
CA SER A 61 -6.50 -3.19 12.26
C SER A 61 -6.66 -3.44 13.75
#